data_AF-A0A6N7PM78-F1
#
_entry.id   AF-A0A6N7PM78-F1
#
_cell.length_a   1.000
_cell.length_b   1.000
_cell.length_c   1.000
_cell.angle_alpha   90.00
_cell.angle_beta   90.00
_cell.angle_gamma   90.00
#
_symmetry.space_group_name_H-M   'P 1'
#
loop_
_entity.id
_entity.type
_entity.pdbx_description
1 polymer ?
#
loop_
_entity_poly.entity_id
_entity_poly.type
_entity_poly.pdbx_seq_one_letter_code
_entity_poly.pdbx_strand_id
1 'polypeptide(L)'
;MVCMGAAAAAVSMMVMVMSTGCGSEPETPPQPGPDAGMMPPPPPPPPPPPPPPPQVTACDSVQSLALTTMVQGREKVEAPGMKAEGGQLCMVVPEGQTASTPTMMLEPGFCYTVIGQGAGGVTELNLALTLDMATALPPQLGALAANPTLAVDQEAGSSASIGQKTSCYQWPWPVPAMVKVNATAKTGSGPVAVQVYKKKK
;
A
#
# COMPACT_ATOMS: atom_id res chain seq x y z
N MET A 1 -29.51 12.67 1.21
CA MET A 1 -29.04 13.55 2.29
C MET A 1 -27.68 14.07 1.86
N VAL A 2 -27.67 15.32 1.36
CA VAL A 2 -26.52 15.96 0.73
C VAL A 2 -25.85 16.83 1.78
N CYS A 3 -24.53 16.73 1.94
CA CYS A 3 -23.73 17.84 2.49
C CYS A 3 -22.45 17.96 1.67
N MET A 4 -22.40 19.07 0.94
CA MET A 4 -21.33 19.58 0.12
C MET A 4 -20.87 20.86 0.81
N GLY A 5 -19.59 21.01 1.11
CA GLY A 5 -19.00 22.22 1.69
C GLY A 5 -17.48 22.13 1.54
N ALA A 6 -16.90 22.75 0.51
CA ALA A 6 -16.61 24.17 0.33
C ALA A 6 -15.34 24.61 1.08
N ALA A 7 -14.39 25.08 0.27
CA ALA A 7 -13.04 25.51 0.59
C ALA A 7 -12.98 26.82 1.37
N ALA A 8 -11.89 27.03 2.11
CA ALA A 8 -11.37 28.35 2.42
C ALA A 8 -9.84 28.30 2.61
N ALA A 9 -9.13 29.04 1.76
CA ALA A 9 -7.71 29.32 1.87
C ALA A 9 -7.50 30.46 2.88
N ALA A 10 -6.43 30.39 3.68
CA ALA A 10 -5.96 31.50 4.50
C ALA A 10 -4.44 31.68 4.31
N VAL A 11 -4.10 32.74 3.58
CA VAL A 11 -2.76 33.30 3.45
C VAL A 11 -2.50 34.16 4.69
N SER A 12 -1.38 33.96 5.39
CA SER A 12 -0.93 34.87 6.45
C SER A 12 0.51 35.31 6.18
N MET A 13 0.62 36.61 5.86
CA MET A 13 1.83 37.41 5.82
C MET A 13 2.43 37.53 7.23
N MET A 14 3.74 37.35 7.35
CA MET A 14 4.47 37.70 8.57
C MET A 14 5.46 38.83 8.29
N VAL A 15 5.38 39.80 9.18
CA VAL A 15 5.82 41.20 9.10
C VAL A 15 7.33 41.34 9.31
N MET A 16 7.98 42.10 8.43
CA MET A 16 9.34 42.63 8.63
C MET A 16 9.31 43.78 9.64
N VAL A 17 10.15 43.72 10.67
CA VAL A 17 10.47 44.85 11.55
C VAL A 17 11.92 45.26 11.31
N MET A 18 12.11 46.43 10.69
CA MET A 18 13.39 47.12 10.54
C MET A 18 13.49 48.18 11.63
N SER A 19 14.47 48.09 12.54
CA SER A 19 14.80 49.13 13.50
C SER A 19 16.09 49.83 13.10
N THR A 20 15.96 51.08 12.67
CA THR A 20 17.03 52.07 12.47
C THR A 20 17.50 52.62 13.82
N GLY A 21 18.80 52.53 14.12
CA GLY A 21 19.43 53.21 15.25
C GLY A 21 20.83 53.70 14.88
N CYS A 22 20.99 55.03 14.77
CA CYS A 22 22.26 55.74 14.65
C CYS A 22 22.71 56.23 16.05
N GLY A 23 24.01 56.19 16.34
CA GLY A 23 24.56 56.90 17.51
C GLY A 23 26.03 56.56 17.84
N SER A 24 26.95 57.31 17.21
CA SER A 24 28.23 57.87 17.75
C SER A 24 29.29 57.00 18.47
N GLU A 25 30.44 56.86 17.81
CA GLU A 25 31.83 56.81 18.37
C GLU A 25 32.17 58.12 19.16
N PRO A 26 33.22 58.22 20.03
CA PRO A 26 34.55 57.57 19.96
C PRO A 26 35.23 57.18 21.31
N GLU A 27 36.27 56.33 21.28
CA GLU A 27 37.59 56.48 21.96
C GLU A 27 38.32 55.12 22.07
N THR A 28 39.57 55.11 21.61
CA THR A 28 40.48 53.95 21.60
C THR A 28 41.48 54.06 22.74
N PRO A 29 41.62 53.01 23.57
CA PRO A 29 42.90 52.76 24.24
C PRO A 29 43.30 51.26 24.23
N PRO A 30 44.53 50.93 24.64
CA PRO A 30 45.58 50.32 23.82
C PRO A 30 45.41 48.81 23.61
N GLN A 31 46.11 48.27 22.60
CA GLN A 31 46.17 46.85 22.23
C GLN A 31 47.34 46.12 22.93
N PRO A 32 47.09 45.10 23.77
CA PRO A 32 48.10 44.12 24.16
C PRO A 32 47.65 42.68 23.93
N GLY A 33 48.45 41.93 23.15
CA GLY A 33 48.54 40.46 23.22
C GLY A 33 47.75 39.66 22.18
N PRO A 34 48.40 38.79 21.38
CA PRO A 34 47.72 37.74 20.62
C PRO A 34 47.27 36.64 21.59
N ASP A 35 46.07 36.78 22.14
CA ASP A 35 45.47 35.77 23.01
C ASP A 35 44.89 34.62 22.18
N ALA A 36 45.08 33.42 22.70
CA ALA A 36 45.06 32.15 21.99
C ALA A 36 43.74 31.90 21.24
N GLY A 37 43.84 31.43 19.99
CA GLY A 37 42.70 31.06 19.16
C GLY A 37 41.79 30.06 19.87
N MET A 38 40.66 30.56 20.37
CA MET A 38 39.50 29.72 20.67
C MET A 38 38.94 29.26 19.33
N MET A 39 39.34 28.06 18.89
CA MET A 39 38.66 27.40 17.79
C MET A 39 37.16 27.34 18.13
N PRO A 40 36.25 27.76 17.23
CA PRO A 40 34.83 27.62 17.48
C PRO A 40 34.53 26.14 17.79
N PRO A 41 33.63 25.85 18.74
CA PRO A 41 33.27 24.47 19.05
C PRO A 41 32.85 23.77 17.74
N PRO A 42 33.24 22.50 17.55
CA PRO A 42 32.88 21.77 16.34
C PRO A 42 31.36 21.81 16.16
N PRO A 43 30.86 21.99 14.92
CA PRO A 43 29.43 21.97 14.67
C PRO A 43 28.84 20.66 15.20
N PRO A 44 27.63 20.69 15.77
CA PRO A 44 26.98 19.47 16.24
C PRO A 44 26.92 18.45 15.09
N PRO A 45 27.14 17.16 15.38
CA PRO A 45 27.07 16.13 14.34
C PRO A 45 25.69 16.21 13.66
N PRO A 46 25.63 16.04 12.33
CA PRO A 46 24.35 16.04 11.63
C PRO A 46 23.45 14.98 12.26
N PRO A 47 22.14 15.26 12.39
CA PRO A 47 21.20 14.28 12.92
C PRO A 47 21.29 12.99 12.09
N PRO A 48 21.19 11.81 12.74
CA PRO A 48 21.20 10.55 12.02
C PRO A 48 20.08 10.53 10.97
N PRO A 49 20.32 9.90 9.80
CA PRO A 49 19.29 9.79 8.77
C PRO A 49 18.07 9.04 9.30
N PRO A 50 16.85 9.41 8.87
CA PRO A 50 15.64 8.71 9.28
C PRO A 50 15.67 7.23 8.83
N PRO A 51 15.07 6.32 9.62
CA PRO A 51 15.02 4.91 9.25
C PRO A 51 14.23 4.70 7.94
N PRO A 52 14.59 3.68 7.13
CA PRO A 52 13.88 3.36 5.90
C PRO A 52 12.40 3.03 6.17
N PRO A 53 11.48 3.37 5.23
CA PRO A 53 10.09 2.99 5.37
C PRO A 53 9.93 1.46 5.35
N PRO A 54 8.95 0.91 6.09
CA PRO A 54 8.61 -0.51 6.01
C PRO A 54 8.32 -0.93 4.57
N GLN A 55 8.73 -2.15 4.19
CA GLN A 55 8.53 -2.69 2.85
C GLN A 55 7.68 -3.96 2.90
N VAL A 56 6.97 -4.24 1.81
CA VAL A 56 6.30 -5.53 1.61
C VAL A 56 7.36 -6.62 1.48
N THR A 57 7.28 -7.68 2.29
CA THR A 57 8.20 -8.82 2.24
C THR A 57 7.43 -10.12 2.08
N ALA A 58 8.07 -11.19 1.61
CA ALA A 58 7.44 -12.51 1.59
C ALA A 58 7.19 -13.02 3.02
N CYS A 59 6.13 -13.81 3.21
CA CYS A 59 5.93 -14.54 4.47
C CYS A 59 7.08 -15.54 4.72
N ASP A 60 7.40 -15.78 5.98
CA ASP A 60 8.18 -16.96 6.35
C ASP A 60 7.36 -18.26 6.20
N SER A 61 8.01 -19.41 6.34
CA SER A 61 7.37 -20.72 6.16
C SER A 61 6.26 -21.01 7.18
N VAL A 62 6.39 -20.52 8.41
CA VAL A 62 5.42 -20.71 9.48
C VAL A 62 4.18 -19.86 9.22
N GLN A 63 4.38 -18.58 8.87
CA GLN A 63 3.32 -17.66 8.47
C GLN A 63 2.57 -18.18 7.24
N SER A 64 3.30 -18.63 6.22
CA SER A 64 2.71 -19.19 5.00
C SER A 64 1.85 -20.42 5.30
N LEU A 65 2.33 -21.35 6.12
CA LEU A 65 1.58 -22.56 6.50
C LEU A 65 0.31 -22.21 7.30
N ALA A 66 0.42 -21.31 8.28
CA ALA A 66 -0.70 -20.88 9.11
C ALA A 66 -1.79 -20.23 8.26
N LEU A 67 -1.41 -19.29 7.39
CA LEU A 67 -2.34 -18.60 6.50
C LEU A 67 -2.96 -19.50 5.45
N THR A 68 -2.18 -20.41 4.86
CA THR A 68 -2.69 -21.43 3.93
C THR A 68 -3.78 -22.26 4.59
N THR A 69 -3.57 -22.69 5.83
CA THR A 69 -4.56 -23.46 6.59
C THR A 69 -5.83 -22.65 6.84
N MET A 70 -5.71 -21.37 7.17
CA MET A 70 -6.86 -20.47 7.36
C MET A 70 -7.66 -20.26 6.07
N VAL A 71 -6.97 -20.02 4.94
CA VAL A 71 -7.61 -19.86 3.63
C VAL A 71 -8.32 -21.15 3.19
N GLN A 72 -7.68 -22.31 3.35
CA GLN A 72 -8.30 -23.62 3.10
C GLN A 72 -9.51 -23.90 3.99
N GLY A 73 -9.52 -23.40 5.23
CA GLY A 73 -10.68 -23.45 6.12
C GLY A 73 -11.88 -22.68 5.55
N ARG A 74 -11.62 -21.50 4.98
CA ARG A 74 -12.64 -20.62 4.38
C ARG A 74 -13.12 -21.13 3.01
N GLU A 75 -12.25 -21.74 2.23
CA GLU A 75 -12.57 -22.32 0.92
C GLU A 75 -13.83 -23.20 0.96
N LYS A 76 -13.95 -24.05 1.98
CA LYS A 76 -15.09 -24.97 2.15
C LYS A 76 -16.44 -24.25 2.24
N VAL A 77 -16.44 -23.01 2.73
CA VAL A 77 -17.64 -22.20 2.94
C VAL A 77 -17.84 -21.19 1.81
N GLU A 78 -16.76 -20.59 1.33
CA GLU A 78 -16.82 -19.47 0.38
C GLU A 78 -16.66 -19.88 -1.08
N ALA A 79 -15.96 -20.98 -1.35
CA ALA A 79 -15.69 -21.49 -2.69
C ALA A 79 -16.00 -23.00 -2.84
N PRO A 80 -17.21 -23.48 -2.46
CA PRO A 80 -17.53 -24.90 -2.50
C PRO A 80 -17.48 -25.45 -3.93
N GLY A 81 -16.69 -26.51 -4.13
CA GLY A 81 -16.53 -27.19 -5.42
C GLY A 81 -15.68 -26.42 -6.44
N MET A 82 -14.97 -25.37 -6.03
CA MET A 82 -14.01 -24.68 -6.87
C MET A 82 -12.61 -25.31 -6.77
N LYS A 83 -11.75 -25.03 -7.76
CA LYS A 83 -10.35 -25.44 -7.76
C LYS A 83 -9.46 -24.22 -7.61
N ALA A 84 -8.40 -24.34 -6.82
CA ALA A 84 -7.38 -23.30 -6.73
C ALA A 84 -6.77 -23.01 -8.11
N GLU A 85 -6.63 -21.74 -8.44
CA GLU A 85 -5.97 -21.24 -9.62
C GLU A 85 -4.78 -20.37 -9.25
N GLY A 86 -3.65 -20.62 -9.91
CA GLY A 86 -2.40 -19.93 -9.62
C GLY A 86 -1.80 -20.35 -8.28
N GLY A 87 -0.68 -19.73 -7.94
CA GLY A 87 -0.04 -19.90 -6.64
C GLY A 87 -0.69 -19.02 -5.57
N GLN A 88 -0.78 -19.53 -4.35
CA GLN A 88 -1.15 -18.71 -3.20
C GLN A 88 -0.11 -17.62 -3.00
N LEU A 89 -0.56 -16.38 -2.87
CA LEU A 89 0.29 -15.27 -2.42
C LEU A 89 0.38 -15.32 -0.90
N CYS A 90 1.58 -15.12 -0.34
CA CYS A 90 1.75 -14.81 1.08
C CYS A 90 2.81 -13.73 1.25
N MET A 91 2.40 -12.55 1.71
CA MET A 91 3.29 -11.40 1.93
C MET A 91 3.00 -10.77 3.30
N VAL A 92 4.03 -10.28 3.98
CA VAL A 92 3.91 -9.35 5.08
C VAL A 92 3.71 -7.95 4.51
N VAL A 93 2.54 -7.38 4.77
CA VAL A 93 2.12 -6.10 4.19
C VAL A 93 2.05 -5.05 5.31
N PRO A 94 2.85 -3.97 5.22
CA PRO A 94 2.70 -2.83 6.11
C PRO A 94 1.34 -2.13 5.93
N GLU A 95 0.89 -1.41 6.96
CA GLU A 95 -0.34 -0.63 6.89
C GLU A 95 -0.28 0.39 5.73
N GLY A 96 -1.38 0.49 4.98
CA GLY A 96 -1.53 1.34 3.81
C GLY A 96 -0.83 0.82 2.54
N GLN A 97 -0.09 -0.28 2.61
CA GLN A 97 0.59 -0.87 1.44
C GLN A 97 -0.23 -1.99 0.80
N THR A 98 0.12 -2.29 -0.45
CA THR A 98 -0.54 -3.30 -1.28
C THR A 98 0.47 -4.34 -1.75
N ALA A 99 0.10 -5.62 -1.62
CA ALA A 99 0.76 -6.73 -2.28
C ALA A 99 -0.09 -7.24 -3.44
N SER A 100 0.52 -7.61 -4.56
CA SER A 100 -0.20 -8.15 -5.72
C SER A 100 0.13 -9.62 -5.94
N THR A 101 -0.86 -10.41 -6.34
CA THR A 101 -0.64 -11.78 -6.81
C THR A 101 0.11 -11.74 -8.15
N PRO A 102 0.78 -12.85 -8.53
CA PRO A 102 1.17 -13.05 -9.92
C PRO A 102 -0.03 -12.90 -10.86
N THR A 103 0.24 -12.43 -12.07
CA THR A 103 -0.80 -12.26 -13.08
C THR A 103 -1.39 -13.60 -13.49
N MET A 104 -2.70 -13.68 -13.60
CA MET A 104 -3.47 -14.87 -13.91
C MET A 104 -4.49 -14.58 -15.00
N MET A 105 -4.89 -15.60 -15.76
CA MET A 105 -5.78 -15.44 -16.91
C MET A 105 -7.22 -15.78 -16.55
N LEU A 106 -8.13 -14.82 -16.71
CA LEU A 106 -9.56 -15.06 -16.58
C LEU A 106 -10.13 -15.49 -17.92
N GLU A 107 -10.95 -16.53 -17.89
CA GLU A 107 -11.49 -17.22 -19.05
C GLU A 107 -13.03 -17.08 -19.07
N PRO A 108 -13.63 -16.89 -20.26
CA PRO A 108 -15.08 -16.92 -20.40
C PRO A 108 -15.68 -18.27 -19.95
N GLY A 109 -16.85 -18.22 -19.31
CA GLY A 109 -17.53 -19.42 -18.81
C GLY A 109 -17.00 -19.96 -17.48
N PHE A 110 -16.07 -19.26 -16.84
CA PHE A 110 -15.63 -19.56 -15.48
C PHE A 110 -16.15 -18.52 -14.48
N CYS A 111 -16.18 -18.97 -13.23
CA CYS A 111 -16.71 -18.30 -12.07
C CYS A 111 -15.61 -18.31 -11.01
N TYR A 112 -15.19 -17.12 -10.59
CA TYR A 112 -13.99 -16.88 -9.79
C TYR A 112 -14.35 -16.39 -8.39
N THR A 113 -13.69 -16.96 -7.39
CA THR A 113 -13.77 -16.53 -5.99
C THR A 113 -12.37 -16.29 -5.49
N VAL A 114 -12.13 -15.11 -4.93
CA VAL A 114 -10.84 -14.75 -4.32
C VAL A 114 -11.03 -14.76 -2.83
N ILE A 115 -10.17 -15.47 -2.10
CA ILE A 115 -10.19 -15.51 -0.64
C ILE A 115 -8.86 -14.95 -0.15
N GLY A 116 -8.92 -13.91 0.68
CA GLY A 116 -7.77 -13.29 1.31
C GLY A 116 -7.89 -13.29 2.83
N GLN A 117 -6.79 -13.60 3.50
CA GLN A 117 -6.72 -13.66 4.96
C GLN A 117 -5.53 -12.85 5.43
N GLY A 118 -5.76 -11.93 6.37
CA GLY A 118 -4.75 -11.24 7.15
C GLY A 118 -4.58 -11.88 8.51
N ALA A 119 -3.37 -11.82 9.05
CA ALA A 119 -3.03 -12.30 10.39
C ALA A 119 -2.02 -11.36 11.06
N GLY A 120 -1.67 -11.65 12.32
CA GLY A 120 -0.53 -11.05 13.02
C GLY A 120 -0.61 -9.53 13.28
N GLY A 121 -1.77 -8.90 13.11
CA GLY A 121 -1.96 -7.46 13.33
C GLY A 121 -2.78 -6.75 12.26
N VAL A 122 -3.05 -7.38 11.11
CA VAL A 122 -3.98 -6.84 10.10
C VAL A 122 -5.39 -6.84 10.67
N THR A 123 -6.01 -5.66 10.73
CA THR A 123 -7.38 -5.48 11.25
C THR A 123 -8.38 -5.18 10.14
N GLU A 124 -7.91 -4.63 9.03
CA GLU A 124 -8.72 -4.38 7.84
C GLU A 124 -7.92 -4.77 6.58
N LEU A 125 -8.36 -5.81 5.90
CA LEU A 125 -7.80 -6.26 4.62
C LEU A 125 -8.77 -5.93 3.49
N ASN A 126 -8.25 -5.41 2.38
CA ASN A 126 -9.06 -5.14 1.19
C ASN A 126 -8.45 -5.82 -0.04
N LEU A 127 -9.27 -6.53 -0.81
CA LEU A 127 -8.91 -7.17 -2.06
C LEU A 127 -9.53 -6.41 -3.22
N ALA A 128 -8.74 -6.21 -4.28
CA ALA A 128 -9.20 -5.67 -5.53
C ALA A 128 -8.71 -6.55 -6.68
N LEU A 129 -9.63 -7.08 -7.45
CA LEU A 129 -9.34 -7.75 -8.71
C LEU A 129 -9.13 -6.67 -9.78
N THR A 130 -7.96 -6.62 -10.41
CA THR A 130 -7.60 -5.59 -11.40
C THR A 130 -7.16 -6.23 -12.70
N LEU A 131 -7.57 -5.66 -13.83
CA LEU A 131 -6.95 -6.02 -15.11
C LEU A 131 -5.48 -5.60 -15.11
N ASP A 132 -4.63 -6.49 -15.57
CA ASP A 132 -3.21 -6.22 -15.75
C ASP A 132 -2.93 -5.97 -17.23
N MET A 133 -3.24 -4.74 -17.66
CA MET A 133 -2.97 -4.29 -19.02
C MET A 133 -1.49 -3.91 -19.20
N ALA A 134 -0.78 -3.65 -18.10
CA ALA A 134 0.63 -3.29 -18.12
C ALA A 134 1.52 -4.42 -18.64
N THR A 135 1.16 -5.68 -18.39
CA THR A 135 1.88 -6.85 -18.94
C THR A 135 1.40 -7.25 -20.33
N ALA A 136 0.21 -6.82 -20.74
CA ALA A 136 -0.35 -7.08 -22.07
C ALA A 136 0.11 -6.05 -23.12
N LEU A 137 0.54 -4.87 -22.71
CA LEU A 137 0.97 -3.78 -23.59
C LEU A 137 2.51 -3.69 -23.65
N PRO A 138 3.09 -3.27 -24.80
CA PRO A 138 4.50 -2.93 -24.86
C PRO A 138 4.87 -1.90 -23.78
N PRO A 139 6.06 -1.96 -23.16
CA PRO A 139 6.44 -1.10 -22.03
C PRO A 139 6.27 0.40 -22.31
N GLN A 140 6.41 0.79 -23.58
CA GLN A 140 6.26 2.18 -24.04
C GLN A 140 4.84 2.71 -23.88
N LEU A 141 3.83 1.82 -23.84
CA LEU A 141 2.41 2.11 -23.66
C LEU A 141 1.90 1.73 -22.25
N GLY A 142 2.74 1.12 -21.41
CA GLY A 142 2.36 0.68 -20.06
C GLY A 142 1.92 1.82 -19.14
N ALA A 143 2.42 3.05 -19.35
CA ALA A 143 1.98 4.23 -18.59
C ALA A 143 0.53 4.67 -18.91
N LEU A 144 0.00 4.26 -20.06
CA LEU A 144 -1.40 4.48 -20.46
C LEU A 144 -2.30 3.29 -20.10
N ALA A 145 -1.71 2.21 -19.57
CA ALA A 145 -2.45 1.06 -19.08
C ALA A 145 -3.20 1.47 -17.81
N ALA A 146 -4.40 2.01 -17.98
CA ALA A 146 -5.40 1.97 -16.93
C ALA A 146 -5.55 0.48 -16.59
N ASN A 147 -5.21 0.10 -15.36
CA ASN A 147 -5.43 -1.24 -14.82
C ASN A 147 -6.76 -1.20 -14.06
N PRO A 148 -7.91 -1.24 -14.76
CA PRO A 148 -9.20 -1.03 -14.12
C PRO A 148 -9.47 -2.10 -13.08
N THR A 149 -10.05 -1.67 -11.96
CA THR A 149 -10.57 -2.57 -10.94
C THR A 149 -11.89 -3.17 -11.41
N LEU A 150 -11.93 -4.49 -11.45
CA LEU A 150 -13.06 -5.30 -11.88
C LEU A 150 -14.04 -5.59 -10.75
N ALA A 151 -13.47 -5.88 -9.58
CA ALA A 151 -14.22 -6.19 -8.39
C ALA A 151 -13.38 -5.82 -7.16
N VAL A 152 -14.08 -5.43 -6.10
CA VAL A 152 -13.50 -5.18 -4.78
C VAL A 152 -14.27 -6.03 -3.79
N ASP A 153 -13.60 -6.51 -2.75
CA ASP A 153 -14.31 -7.11 -1.63
C ASP A 153 -15.22 -6.07 -0.94
N GLN A 154 -16.18 -6.57 -0.17
CA GLN A 154 -17.12 -5.73 0.57
C GLN A 154 -17.11 -6.12 2.06
N GLU A 155 -16.09 -6.87 2.48
CA GLU A 155 -15.96 -7.30 3.86
C GLU A 155 -15.20 -6.25 4.66
N ALA A 156 -15.44 -6.24 5.96
CA ALA A 156 -14.62 -5.53 6.93
C ALA A 156 -13.95 -6.56 7.83
N GLY A 157 -12.76 -6.24 8.32
CA GLY A 157 -11.97 -7.12 9.17
C GLY A 157 -10.71 -7.66 8.48
N SER A 158 -10.06 -8.60 9.15
CA SER A 158 -8.83 -9.23 8.67
C SER A 158 -9.07 -10.25 7.54
N SER A 159 -10.32 -10.63 7.29
CA SER A 159 -10.73 -11.51 6.20
C SER A 159 -11.39 -10.69 5.09
N ALA A 160 -11.01 -10.97 3.86
CA ALA A 160 -11.65 -10.38 2.68
C ALA A 160 -11.91 -11.47 1.64
N SER A 161 -12.96 -11.30 0.84
CA SER A 161 -13.18 -12.15 -0.32
C SER A 161 -14.03 -11.50 -1.39
N ILE A 162 -13.75 -11.88 -2.63
CA ILE A 162 -14.45 -11.42 -3.82
C ILE A 162 -15.25 -12.60 -4.37
N GLY A 163 -16.55 -12.38 -4.61
CA GLY A 163 -17.38 -13.38 -5.25
C GLY A 163 -17.67 -14.60 -4.37
N GLN A 164 -18.01 -14.37 -3.11
CA GLN A 164 -18.30 -15.45 -2.17
C GLN A 164 -19.53 -16.28 -2.55
N LYS A 165 -19.48 -17.57 -2.20
CA LYS A 165 -20.59 -18.53 -2.27
C LYS A 165 -21.16 -18.65 -3.70
N THR A 166 -22.41 -18.24 -3.88
CA THR A 166 -23.12 -18.26 -5.17
C THR A 166 -22.88 -17.00 -6.00
N SER A 167 -22.28 -15.96 -5.42
CA SER A 167 -22.13 -14.63 -6.03
C SER A 167 -20.79 -14.42 -6.75
N CYS A 168 -20.12 -15.50 -7.17
CA CYS A 168 -18.80 -15.47 -7.78
C CYS A 168 -18.64 -14.44 -8.90
N TYR A 169 -17.41 -13.94 -9.07
CA TYR A 169 -17.09 -13.04 -10.15
C TYR A 169 -17.13 -13.81 -11.48
N GLN A 170 -18.03 -13.39 -12.37
CA GLN A 170 -18.16 -13.95 -13.71
C GLN A 170 -17.45 -13.03 -14.68
N TRP A 171 -16.55 -13.59 -15.47
CA TRP A 171 -15.87 -12.84 -16.52
C TRP A 171 -16.89 -12.43 -17.61
N PRO A 172 -17.15 -11.11 -17.79
CA PRO A 172 -18.22 -10.65 -18.67
C PRO A 172 -17.79 -10.51 -20.13
N TRP A 173 -16.49 -10.59 -20.42
CA TRP A 173 -15.95 -10.35 -21.76
C TRP A 173 -15.77 -11.65 -22.57
N PRO A 174 -15.89 -11.60 -23.90
CA PRO A 174 -15.78 -12.79 -24.76
C PRO A 174 -14.34 -13.27 -24.97
N VAL A 175 -13.35 -12.45 -24.62
CA VAL A 175 -11.91 -12.76 -24.72
C VAL A 175 -11.33 -12.93 -23.34
N PRO A 176 -10.40 -13.88 -23.12
CA PRO A 176 -9.71 -13.98 -21.85
C PRO A 176 -8.82 -12.76 -21.60
N ALA A 177 -8.57 -12.43 -20.34
CA ALA A 177 -7.63 -11.36 -20.01
C ALA A 177 -6.79 -11.67 -18.78
N MET A 178 -5.64 -11.01 -18.73
CA MET A 178 -4.71 -11.07 -17.63
C MET A 178 -5.18 -10.14 -16.50
N VAL A 179 -5.26 -10.67 -15.28
CA VAL A 179 -5.63 -9.94 -14.07
C VAL A 179 -4.65 -10.23 -12.95
N LYS A 180 -4.64 -9.36 -11.96
CA LYS A 180 -3.98 -9.58 -10.68
C LYS A 180 -4.90 -9.19 -9.54
N VAL A 181 -4.75 -9.85 -8.41
CA VAL A 181 -5.43 -9.46 -7.17
C VAL A 181 -4.47 -8.59 -6.36
N ASN A 182 -4.95 -7.40 -5.99
CA ASN A 182 -4.25 -6.48 -5.11
C ASN A 182 -4.82 -6.59 -3.70
N ALA A 183 -3.99 -7.01 -2.75
CA ALA A 183 -4.32 -7.13 -1.34
C ALA A 183 -3.70 -5.96 -0.58
N THR A 184 -4.55 -5.13 0.03
CA THR A 184 -4.15 -3.91 0.73
C THR A 184 -4.47 -4.05 2.20
N ALA A 185 -3.47 -3.92 3.07
CA ALA A 185 -3.69 -3.84 4.51
C ALA A 185 -4.11 -2.41 4.84
N LYS A 186 -5.43 -2.14 4.87
CA LYS A 186 -5.95 -0.78 5.12
C LYS A 186 -5.62 -0.30 6.54
N THR A 187 -5.69 -1.21 7.51
CA THR A 187 -5.41 -0.90 8.91
C THR A 187 -4.68 -2.07 9.56
N GLY A 188 -3.62 -1.74 10.30
CA GLY A 188 -2.70 -2.72 10.86
C GLY A 188 -1.73 -3.29 9.82
N SER A 189 -0.65 -3.89 10.32
CA SER A 189 0.39 -4.52 9.52
C SER A 189 0.50 -6.00 9.86
N GLY A 190 0.81 -6.84 8.88
CA GLY A 190 1.05 -8.25 9.15
C GLY A 190 1.04 -9.12 7.90
N PRO A 191 1.21 -10.44 8.09
CA PRO A 191 1.16 -11.40 7.00
C PRO A 191 -0.27 -11.51 6.44
N VAL A 192 -0.35 -11.48 5.11
CA VAL A 192 -1.56 -11.58 4.31
C VAL A 192 -1.36 -12.70 3.29
N ALA A 193 -2.34 -13.58 3.17
CA ALA A 193 -2.39 -14.56 2.11
C ALA A 193 -3.61 -14.38 1.22
N VAL A 194 -3.46 -14.72 -0.06
CA VAL A 194 -4.54 -14.68 -1.05
C VAL A 194 -4.48 -15.92 -1.91
N GLN A 195 -5.62 -16.59 -2.08
CA GLN A 195 -5.80 -17.68 -3.03
C GLN A 195 -7.00 -17.36 -3.92
N VAL A 196 -6.82 -17.60 -5.22
CA VAL A 196 -7.91 -17.52 -6.18
C VAL A 196 -8.42 -18.92 -6.49
N TYR A 197 -9.73 -19.04 -6.61
CA TYR A 197 -10.44 -20.26 -6.92
C TYR A 197 -11.29 -20.06 -8.16
N LYS A 198 -11.37 -21.09 -9.01
CA LYS A 198 -12.21 -21.10 -10.20
C LYS A 198 -13.08 -22.34 -10.28
N LYS A 199 -14.28 -22.18 -10.82
CA LYS A 199 -15.14 -23.27 -11.29
C LYS A 199 -15.73 -22.94 -12.65
N LYS A 200 -16.06 -23.97 -13.42
CA LYS A 200 -16.84 -23.81 -14.63
C LYS A 200 -18.27 -23.43 -14.24
N LYS A 201 -18.83 -22.42 -14.91
CA LYS A 201 -20.23 -22.02 -14.75
C LYS A 201 -21.17 -23.06 -15.35
#